data_AF-A0A7J9MQH9-F1
#
_entry.id   AF-A0A7J9MQH9-F1
#
_cell.length_a   1.000
_cell.length_b   1.000
_cell.length_c   1.000
_cell.angle_alpha   90.00
_cell.angle_beta   90.00
_cell.angle_gamma   90.00
#
_symmetry.space_group_name_H-M   'P 1'
#
loop_
_entity.id
_entity.type
_entity.pdbx_description
1 polymer ?
#
loop_
_entity_poly.entity_id
_entity_poly.type
_entity_poly.pdbx_seq_one_letter_code
_entity_poly.pdbx_strand_id
1 'polypeptide(L)'
;MEQLGNPLLDDYYDNIGSHEYWWNHGLISESTYKELKRSCSNDTFLFPKDGCNNALSGAYEEFGNINPYNIYGPPCNAISTSNHRLAQLPLPWRFRGNDECVVKYTRRYMNNRRVQKALHAHLTPLRHPWTTC
;
A
#
# COMPACT_ATOMS: atom_id res chain seq x y z
N MET A 1 -14.39 -25.74 1.31
CA MET A 1 -14.35 -24.41 1.94
C MET A 1 -13.15 -23.70 1.32
N GLU A 2 -13.37 -22.61 0.61
CA GLU A 2 -12.29 -21.79 0.08
C GLU A 2 -11.74 -20.90 1.20
N GLN A 3 -10.41 -20.79 1.31
CA GLN A 3 -9.74 -19.95 2.30
C GLN A 3 -9.27 -18.66 1.62
N LEU A 4 -9.57 -17.52 2.22
CA LEU A 4 -9.12 -16.21 1.78
C LEU A 4 -8.08 -15.68 2.78
N GLY A 5 -6.95 -15.18 2.29
CA GLY A 5 -5.88 -14.62 3.11
C GLY A 5 -5.90 -13.10 3.08
N ASN A 6 -6.16 -12.46 4.23
CA ASN A 6 -6.24 -11.00 4.41
C ASN A 6 -6.93 -10.24 3.25
N PRO A 7 -8.12 -10.67 2.80
CA PRO A 7 -8.81 -10.01 1.69
C PRO A 7 -9.38 -8.65 2.12
N LEU A 8 -9.56 -7.75 1.14
CA LEU A 8 -10.57 -6.69 1.24
C LEU A 8 -11.95 -7.33 1.00
N LEU A 9 -12.89 -7.12 1.92
CA LEU A 9 -14.21 -7.75 1.91
C LEU A 9 -15.35 -6.73 1.84
N ASP A 10 -15.27 -5.66 2.61
CA ASP A 10 -16.32 -4.67 2.77
C ASP A 10 -15.71 -3.34 3.21
N ASP A 11 -15.94 -2.29 2.41
CA ASP A 11 -15.34 -0.97 2.63
C ASP A 11 -15.61 -0.41 4.05
N TYR A 12 -16.80 -0.62 4.60
CA TYR A 12 -17.16 -0.10 5.91
C TYR A 12 -16.41 -0.82 7.04
N TYR A 13 -16.51 -2.15 7.05
CA TYR A 13 -15.87 -2.96 8.09
C TYR A 13 -14.34 -2.94 7.98
N ASP A 14 -13.79 -2.93 6.77
CA ASP A 14 -12.36 -2.90 6.55
C ASP A 14 -11.75 -1.54 6.94
N ASN A 15 -12.46 -0.42 6.70
CA ASN A 15 -12.02 0.87 7.20
C ASN A 15 -12.01 0.91 8.73
N ILE A 16 -13.14 0.56 9.38
CA ILE A 16 -13.24 0.60 10.84
C ILE A 16 -12.21 -0.32 11.49
N GLY A 17 -12.11 -1.57 11.02
CA GLY A 17 -11.18 -2.56 11.55
C GLY A 17 -9.71 -2.14 11.34
N SER A 18 -9.37 -1.56 10.18
CA SER A 18 -8.02 -1.06 9.92
C SER A 18 -7.65 0.08 10.86
N HIS A 19 -8.54 1.07 11.04
CA HIS A 19 -8.27 2.23 11.88
C HIS A 19 -8.19 1.85 13.36
N GLU A 20 -9.04 0.93 13.81
CA GLU A 20 -8.99 0.37 15.16
C GLU A 20 -7.69 -0.42 15.39
N TYR A 21 -7.27 -1.22 14.42
CA TYR A 21 -6.00 -1.95 14.48
C TYR A 21 -4.81 -0.98 14.61
N TRP A 22 -4.75 0.06 13.78
CA TRP A 22 -3.67 1.05 13.83
C TRP A 22 -3.59 1.76 15.18
N TRP A 23 -4.74 2.14 15.75
CA TRP A 23 -4.79 2.80 17.04
C TRP A 23 -4.35 1.87 18.18
N ASN A 24 -4.86 0.64 18.23
CA ASN A 24 -4.50 -0.32 19.27
C ASN A 24 -3.05 -0.82 19.18
N HIS A 25 -2.38 -0.62 18.05
CA HIS A 25 -0.95 -0.93 17.87
C HIS A 25 -0.05 0.29 18.04
N GLY A 26 -0.59 1.43 18.48
CA GLY A 26 0.18 2.64 18.75
C GLY A 26 0.77 3.29 17.51
N LEU A 27 0.20 3.01 16.32
CA LEU A 27 0.64 3.61 15.05
C LEU A 27 0.04 5.00 14.84
N ILE A 28 -1.11 5.28 15.47
CA ILE A 28 -1.79 6.58 15.39
C ILE A 28 -2.28 7.06 16.74
N SER A 29 -2.41 8.38 16.85
CA SER A 29 -2.99 9.12 17.95
C SER A 29 -4.51 8.94 18.04
N GLU A 30 -5.07 9.18 19.23
CA GLU A 30 -6.52 9.14 19.44
C GLU A 30 -7.26 10.17 18.56
N SER A 31 -6.67 11.35 18.34
CA SER A 31 -7.23 12.38 17.45
C SER A 31 -7.33 11.88 16.01
N THR A 32 -6.27 11.26 15.51
CA THR A 32 -6.23 10.72 14.15
C THR A 32 -7.19 9.55 13.98
N TYR A 33 -7.31 8.68 14.98
CA TYR A 33 -8.32 7.61 14.98
C TYR A 33 -9.76 8.16 14.90
N LYS A 34 -10.08 9.20 15.69
CA LYS A 34 -11.41 9.84 15.65
C LYS A 34 -11.69 10.48 14.30
N GLU A 35 -10.70 11.16 13.71
CA GLU A 35 -10.83 11.79 12.40
C GLU A 35 -11.03 10.75 11.29
N LEU A 36 -10.26 9.67 11.28
CA LEU A 36 -10.44 8.56 10.35
C LEU A 36 -11.84 7.95 10.44
N LYS A 37 -12.33 7.65 11.65
CA LYS A 37 -13.70 7.12 11.82
C LYS A 37 -14.76 8.08 11.29
N ARG A 38 -14.59 9.38 11.50
CA ARG A 38 -15.53 10.39 11.01
C ARG A 38 -15.52 10.49 9.48
N SER A 39 -14.33 10.50 8.89
CA SER A 39 -14.13 10.87 7.49
C SER A 39 -14.15 9.68 6.54
N CYS A 40 -13.85 8.46 7.01
CA CYS A 40 -13.66 7.28 6.15
C CYS A 40 -14.67 6.13 6.33
N SER A 41 -15.42 6.05 7.44
CA SER A 41 -16.21 4.83 7.74
C SER A 41 -17.18 4.43 6.62
N ASN A 42 -17.83 5.41 5.97
CA ASN A 42 -18.77 5.17 4.87
C ASN A 42 -18.17 5.51 3.50
N ASP A 43 -16.84 5.57 3.40
CA ASP A 43 -16.12 5.85 2.18
C ASP A 43 -15.49 4.58 1.62
N THR A 44 -15.13 4.60 0.34
CA THR A 44 -14.50 3.44 -0.30
C THR A 44 -13.06 3.28 0.14
N PHE A 45 -12.65 2.04 0.38
CA PHE A 45 -11.32 1.72 0.88
C PHE A 45 -10.22 2.01 -0.16
N LEU A 46 -10.54 1.80 -1.45
CA LEU A 46 -9.62 1.95 -2.58
C LEU A 46 -9.68 3.34 -3.24
N PHE A 47 -10.83 4.03 -3.19
CA PHE A 47 -11.02 5.33 -3.87
C PHE A 47 -11.56 6.43 -2.94
N PRO A 48 -10.94 6.66 -1.77
CA PRO A 48 -11.47 7.58 -0.76
C PRO A 48 -11.61 9.00 -1.30
N LYS A 49 -12.67 9.68 -0.86
CA LYS A 49 -12.91 11.10 -1.12
C LYS A 49 -11.89 11.95 -0.38
N ASP A 50 -11.79 13.22 -0.76
CA ASP A 50 -10.80 14.16 -0.23
C ASP A 50 -10.75 14.22 1.31
N GLY A 51 -11.91 14.18 1.99
CA GLY A 51 -11.98 14.16 3.45
C GLY A 51 -11.29 12.94 4.06
N CYS A 52 -11.62 11.74 3.59
CA CYS A 52 -10.95 10.51 4.03
C CYS A 52 -9.48 10.49 3.61
N ASN A 53 -9.17 10.93 2.39
CA ASN A 53 -7.81 10.96 1.86
C ASN A 53 -6.88 11.86 2.70
N ASN A 54 -7.37 13.00 3.18
CA ASN A 54 -6.64 13.88 4.09
C ASN A 54 -6.42 13.22 5.46
N ALA A 55 -7.45 12.56 6.02
CA ALA A 55 -7.32 11.83 7.28
C ALA A 55 -6.30 10.67 7.18
N LEU A 56 -6.33 9.93 6.08
CA LEU A 56 -5.34 8.88 5.78
C LEU A 56 -3.93 9.44 5.62
N SER A 57 -3.77 10.61 5.01
CA SER A 57 -2.46 11.27 4.91
C SER A 57 -1.85 11.53 6.29
N GLY A 58 -2.64 12.12 7.20
CA GLY A 58 -2.19 12.37 8.58
C GLY A 58 -1.82 11.08 9.32
N ALA A 59 -2.61 10.03 9.17
CA ALA A 59 -2.30 8.72 9.75
C ALA A 59 -0.97 8.15 9.24
N TYR A 60 -0.72 8.25 7.93
CA TYR A 60 0.52 7.75 7.35
C TYR A 60 1.75 8.58 7.70
N GLU A 61 1.60 9.86 8.03
CA GLU A 61 2.69 10.66 8.60
C GLU A 61 3.05 10.19 10.01
N GLU A 62 2.08 9.79 10.83
CA GLU A 62 2.30 9.28 12.18
C GLU A 62 2.97 7.89 12.21
N PHE A 63 2.72 7.04 11.21
CA PHE A 63 3.35 5.73 11.09
C PHE A 63 4.88 5.78 11.06
N GLY A 64 5.45 6.81 10.43
CA GLY A 64 6.88 6.90 10.18
C GLY A 64 7.40 5.82 9.21
N ASN A 65 8.68 5.43 9.38
CA ASN A 65 9.35 4.47 8.50
C ASN A 65 9.13 3.02 8.96
N ILE A 66 7.98 2.43 8.61
CA ILE A 66 7.61 1.05 8.93
C ILE A 66 7.20 0.27 7.68
N ASN A 67 7.13 -1.06 7.79
CA ASN A 67 6.44 -1.89 6.79
C ASN A 67 4.96 -2.08 7.20
N PRO A 68 3.98 -1.50 6.48
CA PRO A 68 2.56 -1.65 6.85
C PRO A 68 2.03 -3.09 6.67
N TYR A 69 2.72 -3.94 5.91
CA TYR A 69 2.37 -5.37 5.74
C TYR A 69 2.93 -6.27 6.85
N ASN A 70 3.91 -5.77 7.60
CA ASN A 70 4.51 -6.46 8.73
C ASN A 70 5.11 -5.43 9.69
N ILE A 71 4.30 -4.92 10.60
CA ILE A 71 4.67 -3.81 11.50
C ILE A 71 5.78 -4.15 12.50
N TYR A 72 6.08 -5.44 12.69
CA TYR A 72 7.19 -5.92 13.52
C TYR A 72 8.43 -6.29 12.70
N GLY A 73 8.33 -6.26 11.37
CA GLY A 73 9.43 -6.48 10.46
C GLY A 73 10.26 -5.22 10.24
N PRO A 74 11.48 -5.36 9.69
CA PRO A 74 12.28 -4.20 9.33
C PRO A 74 11.58 -3.41 8.21
N PRO A 75 11.69 -2.07 8.21
CA PRO A 75 11.23 -1.26 7.09
C PRO A 75 12.00 -1.63 5.81
N CYS A 76 11.40 -1.34 4.67
CA CYS A 76 12.07 -1.55 3.40
C CYS A 76 13.18 -0.52 3.20
N ASN A 77 14.43 -0.90 3.45
CA ASN A 77 15.60 -0.06 3.19
C ASN A 77 15.85 0.01 1.67
N ALA A 78 15.07 0.83 0.96
CA ALA A 78 15.35 1.14 -0.42
C ALA A 78 16.62 2.00 -0.49
N ILE A 79 17.75 1.42 -0.94
CA ILE A 79 18.89 2.20 -1.44
C ILE A 79 18.33 3.30 -2.38
N SER A 80 18.74 4.54 -2.11
CA SER A 80 18.14 5.86 -2.38
C SER A 80 17.62 6.22 -3.79
N THR A 81 17.47 5.29 -4.72
CA THR A 81 17.15 5.61 -6.13
C THR A 81 15.67 5.55 -6.49
N SER A 82 14.77 5.19 -5.56
CA SER A 82 13.32 5.00 -5.85
C SER A 82 12.38 5.83 -4.97
N ASN A 83 12.89 6.73 -4.13
CA ASN A 83 12.04 7.46 -3.17
C ASN A 83 11.10 8.48 -3.84
N HIS A 84 11.34 8.86 -5.11
CA HIS A 84 10.54 9.90 -5.78
C HIS A 84 9.34 9.39 -6.60
N ARG A 85 9.22 8.09 -6.90
CA ARG A 85 8.11 7.59 -7.74
C ARG A 85 6.95 6.96 -6.96
N LEU A 86 7.22 6.29 -5.83
CA LEU A 86 6.17 5.85 -4.90
C LEU A 86 5.54 7.09 -4.21
N ALA A 87 6.38 8.10 -3.95
CA ALA A 87 6.18 9.56 -4.08
C ALA A 87 4.90 10.11 -4.74
N GLN A 88 4.40 9.44 -5.78
CA GLN A 88 3.35 9.95 -6.67
C GLN A 88 2.15 9.01 -6.78
N LEU A 89 2.17 7.85 -6.12
CA LEU A 89 1.01 6.97 -6.07
C LEU A 89 -0.06 7.58 -5.14
N PRO A 90 -1.35 7.51 -5.53
CA PRO A 90 -2.43 7.89 -4.63
C PRO A 90 -2.31 7.11 -3.32
N LEU A 91 -2.58 7.77 -2.19
CA LEU A 91 -2.36 7.26 -0.83
C LEU A 91 -2.95 5.85 -0.54
N PRO A 92 -4.10 5.42 -1.10
CA PRO A 92 -4.57 4.05 -0.96
C PRO A 92 -3.53 3.02 -1.42
N TRP A 93 -2.84 3.28 -2.54
CA TRP A 93 -1.90 2.34 -3.11
C TRP A 93 -0.56 2.30 -2.40
N ARG A 94 -0.26 3.26 -1.52
CA ARG A 94 1.00 3.27 -0.75
C ARG A 94 0.97 2.37 0.47
N PHE A 95 -0.12 2.41 1.22
CA PHE A 95 -0.21 1.74 2.53
C PHE A 95 -1.30 0.68 2.59
N ARG A 96 -2.17 0.60 1.57
CA ARG A 96 -3.24 -0.41 1.46
C ARG A 96 -3.09 -1.31 0.23
N GLY A 97 -1.98 -1.20 -0.53
CA GLY A 97 -1.77 -2.02 -1.74
C GLY A 97 -0.34 -2.46 -2.08
N ASN A 98 0.73 -1.91 -1.48
CA ASN A 98 2.11 -2.21 -1.90
C ASN A 98 3.11 -2.43 -0.75
N ASP A 99 3.61 -3.65 -0.59
CA ASP A 99 4.87 -3.89 0.11
C ASP A 99 6.00 -3.39 -0.80
N GLU A 100 6.60 -2.26 -0.46
CA GLU A 100 7.60 -1.58 -1.30
C GLU A 100 8.77 -2.50 -1.71
N CYS A 101 9.17 -3.39 -0.80
CA CYS A 101 10.28 -4.32 -1.01
C CYS A 101 9.87 -5.40 -2.01
N VAL A 102 8.71 -6.00 -1.83
CA VAL A 102 8.16 -7.00 -2.76
C VAL A 102 7.98 -6.38 -4.14
N VAL A 103 7.41 -5.18 -4.24
CA VAL A 103 7.22 -4.44 -5.50
C VAL A 103 8.56 -4.19 -6.19
N LYS A 104 9.57 -3.73 -5.46
CA LYS A 104 10.92 -3.48 -5.98
C LYS A 104 11.57 -4.72 -6.58
N TYR A 105 11.59 -5.84 -5.84
CA TYR A 105 12.19 -7.08 -6.33
C TYR A 105 11.42 -7.66 -7.52
N THR A 106 10.09 -7.64 -7.45
CA THR A 106 9.22 -8.10 -8.54
C THR A 106 9.47 -7.30 -9.81
N ARG A 107 9.53 -5.96 -9.70
CA ARG A 107 9.83 -5.10 -10.86
C ARG A 107 11.19 -5.43 -11.49
N ARG A 108 12.24 -5.66 -10.68
CA ARG A 108 13.56 -6.04 -11.19
C ARG A 108 13.53 -7.40 -11.89
N TYR A 109 12.83 -8.37 -11.29
CA TYR A 109 12.72 -9.73 -11.83
C TYR A 109 11.92 -9.75 -13.14
N MET A 110 10.74 -9.13 -13.16
CA MET A 110 9.84 -9.11 -14.32
C MET A 110 10.39 -8.30 -15.51
N ASN A 111 11.29 -7.34 -15.26
CA ASN A 111 12.00 -6.61 -16.33
C ASN A 111 13.28 -7.30 -16.81
N ASN A 112 13.64 -8.47 -16.28
CA ASN A 112 14.77 -9.24 -16.78
C ASN A 112 14.38 -9.93 -18.10
N ARG A 113 15.15 -9.71 -19.17
CA ARG A 113 14.87 -10.28 -20.50
C ARG A 113 14.79 -11.81 -20.52
N ARG A 114 15.57 -12.51 -19.69
CA ARG A 114 15.51 -13.97 -19.56
C ARG A 114 14.19 -14.42 -18.92
N VAL A 115 13.73 -13.69 -17.91
CA VAL A 115 12.44 -13.92 -17.25
C VAL A 115 11.30 -13.64 -18.22
N GLN A 116 11.32 -12.51 -18.92
CA GLN A 116 10.32 -12.19 -19.94
C GLN A 116 10.26 -13.27 -21.03
N LYS A 117 11.42 -13.75 -21.49
CA LYS A 117 11.47 -14.85 -22.48
C LYS A 117 10.87 -16.14 -21.92
N ALA A 118 11.17 -16.48 -20.67
CA ALA A 118 10.65 -17.68 -20.01
C ALA A 118 9.14 -17.60 -19.76
N LEU A 119 8.61 -16.40 -19.51
CA LEU A 119 7.17 -16.13 -19.36
C LEU A 119 6.46 -15.88 -20.70
N HIS A 120 7.13 -16.10 -21.83
CA HIS A 120 6.60 -15.85 -23.17
C HIS A 120 6.09 -14.41 -23.40
N ALA A 121 6.63 -13.44 -22.66
CA ALA A 121 6.37 -12.03 -22.90
C ALA A 121 7.04 -11.57 -24.20
N HIS A 122 6.42 -10.60 -24.87
CA HIS A 122 6.97 -10.00 -26.09
C HIS A 122 8.31 -9.31 -25.78
N LEU A 123 9.37 -9.77 -26.43
CA LEU A 123 10.74 -9.28 -26.24
C LEU A 123 11.09 -8.07 -27.12
N THR A 124 10.17 -7.66 -27.99
CA THR A 124 10.27 -6.36 -28.67
C THR A 124 10.28 -5.26 -27.60
N PRO A 125 11.10 -4.21 -27.75
CA PRO A 125 11.17 -3.14 -26.77
C PRO A 125 9.76 -2.55 -26.57
N LEU A 126 9.15 -2.84 -25.42
CA LEU A 126 7.91 -2.20 -25.00
C LEU A 126 8.22 -0.72 -24.77
N ARG A 127 7.26 0.15 -25.07
CA ARG A 127 7.40 1.61 -24.85
C ARG A 127 7.69 1.95 -23.37
N HIS A 128 7.43 1.03 -22.46
CA HIS A 128 7.61 1.21 -21.02
C HIS A 128 8.01 -0.13 -20.37
N PRO A 129 8.81 -0.10 -19.29
CA PRO A 129 9.08 -1.28 -18.47
C PRO A 129 7.80 -1.85 -17.86
N TRP A 130 7.81 -3.13 -17.51
CA TRP A 130 6.76 -3.74 -16.69
C TRP A 130 6.65 -3.03 -15.33
N THR A 131 5.43 -2.85 -14.85
CA THR A 131 5.09 -2.26 -13.55
C THR A 131 4.06 -3.12 -12.83
N THR A 132 4.00 -3.00 -11.52
CA THR A 132 2.90 -3.56 -10.73
C THR A 132 1.59 -2.86 -11.08
N CYS A 133 0.48 -3.57 -10.85
CA CYS A 133 -0.88 -3.04 -10.98
C CYS A 133 -1.15 -1.94 -9.95
#